data_AF-A0A918A907-F1
#
_entry.id   AF-A0A918A907-F1
#
_cell.length_a   1.000
_cell.length_b   1.000
_cell.length_c   1.000
_cell.angle_alpha   90.00
_cell.angle_beta   90.00
_cell.angle_gamma   90.00
#
_symmetry.space_group_name_H-M   'P 1'
#
loop_
_entity.id
_entity.type
_entity.pdbx_description
1 polymer ?
#
loop_
_entity_poly.entity_id
_entity_poly.type
_entity_poly.pdbx_seq_one_letter_code
_entity_poly.pdbx_strand_id
1 'polypeptide(L)'
;MQTATVQVGHTPERAQIIAVDLARWRELLAGTPIVLPATPAASATPAVPAVPAGIPALVSPELCGRGTFEIGWRSRLRITTQGVIATLPGFFTEGKFIVVPFDVDRRPVVNTLLISGDAQEAALARAVPQARVESRAGVLAAIQHDPLTSTVSGTLLVVTVALTGYALIAVVITLVIGAADRARALSFLRTLGLSDRQAERLTVLEILPMILVTTLAGLALGLGLPAALGPGVDLSAYAGGLPVGDYELDLITPTALAGGLAVVAVLGAYAHTAISRRRSLGAVLRVGDLT
;
A
#
# COMPACT_ATOMS: atom_id res chain seq x y z
N MET A 1 21.30 -4.96 -19.94
CA MET A 1 21.99 -5.57 -18.78
C MET A 1 22.24 -7.03 -19.06
N GLN A 2 23.03 -7.71 -18.22
CA GLN A 2 23.28 -9.13 -18.33
C GLN A 2 23.03 -9.84 -17.01
N THR A 3 22.19 -10.88 -17.03
CA THR A 3 21.90 -11.72 -15.86
C THR A 3 22.42 -13.14 -16.08
N ALA A 4 22.96 -13.78 -15.05
CA ALA A 4 23.41 -15.18 -15.13
C ALA A 4 23.53 -15.83 -13.76
N THR A 5 23.60 -17.16 -13.72
CA THR A 5 23.98 -17.90 -12.51
C THR A 5 25.48 -18.17 -12.53
N VAL A 6 26.16 -17.82 -11.44
CA VAL A 6 27.61 -17.96 -11.28
C VAL A 6 27.95 -18.86 -10.10
N GLN A 7 29.09 -19.53 -10.18
CA GLN A 7 29.63 -20.30 -9.07
C GLN A 7 30.40 -19.38 -8.13
N VAL A 8 30.20 -19.50 -6.82
CA VAL A 8 30.94 -18.72 -5.82
C VAL A 8 32.17 -19.52 -5.38
N GLY A 9 33.36 -18.94 -5.52
CA GLY A 9 34.62 -19.59 -5.20
C GLY A 9 34.77 -20.94 -5.90
N HIS A 10 35.47 -21.87 -5.24
CA HIS A 10 35.68 -23.23 -5.74
C HIS A 10 34.66 -24.23 -5.16
N THR A 11 33.61 -23.73 -4.50
CA THR A 11 32.56 -24.54 -3.87
C THR A 11 31.41 -24.79 -4.85
N PRO A 12 30.53 -25.77 -4.59
CA PRO A 12 29.30 -25.99 -5.38
C PRO A 12 28.24 -24.87 -5.18
N GLU A 13 28.55 -23.85 -4.38
CA GLU A 13 27.66 -22.73 -4.10
C GLU A 13 27.41 -21.89 -5.36
N ARG A 14 26.16 -21.50 -5.59
CA ARG A 14 25.75 -20.68 -6.73
C ARG A 14 25.14 -19.37 -6.25
N ALA A 15 25.39 -18.30 -7.00
CA ALA A 15 24.80 -16.99 -6.83
C ALA A 15 24.30 -16.45 -8.17
N GLN A 16 23.32 -15.56 -8.16
CA GLN A 16 22.89 -14.85 -9.36
C GLN A 16 23.74 -13.58 -9.53
N ILE A 17 24.23 -13.33 -10.74
CA ILE A 17 24.94 -12.09 -11.06
C ILE A 17 24.10 -11.25 -12.00
N ILE A 18 24.13 -9.93 -11.77
CA ILE A 18 23.60 -8.93 -12.68
C ILE A 18 24.69 -7.91 -13.00
N ALA A 19 25.05 -7.82 -14.26
CA ALA A 19 25.91 -6.78 -14.80
C ALA A 19 25.02 -5.66 -15.37
N VAL A 20 25.09 -4.48 -14.76
CA VAL A 20 24.21 -3.36 -15.10
C VAL A 20 24.92 -2.02 -14.96
N ASP A 21 24.54 -1.08 -15.82
CA ASP A 21 24.89 0.32 -15.67
C ASP A 21 23.90 0.96 -14.70
N LEU A 22 24.33 1.11 -13.44
CA LEU A 22 23.50 1.68 -12.37
C LEU A 22 23.10 3.14 -12.63
N ALA A 23 23.92 3.91 -13.36
CA ALA A 23 23.60 5.30 -13.67
C ALA A 23 22.44 5.36 -14.67
N ARG A 24 22.54 4.62 -15.78
CA ARG A 24 21.46 4.53 -16.77
C ARG A 24 20.19 3.89 -16.21
N TRP A 25 20.33 2.90 -15.32
CA TRP A 25 19.16 2.30 -14.68
C TRP A 25 18.46 3.31 -13.76
N ARG A 26 19.21 4.15 -13.04
CA ARG A 26 18.63 5.22 -12.22
C ARG A 26 17.91 6.27 -13.06
N GLU A 27 18.45 6.62 -14.22
CA GLU A 27 17.78 7.50 -15.19
C GLU A 27 16.46 6.88 -15.68
N LEU A 28 16.44 5.58 -16.00
CA LEU A 28 15.22 4.89 -16.41
C LEU A 28 14.15 4.85 -15.31
N LEU A 29 14.57 4.83 -14.04
CA LEU A 29 13.69 4.83 -12.88
C LEU A 29 13.32 6.25 -12.42
N ALA A 30 13.86 7.30 -13.03
CA ALA A 30 13.54 8.67 -12.68
C ALA A 30 12.02 8.92 -12.85
N GLY A 31 11.34 9.30 -11.77
CA GLY A 31 9.88 9.47 -11.75
C GLY A 31 9.09 8.22 -11.32
N THR A 32 9.75 7.12 -10.97
CA THR A 32 9.13 5.97 -10.31
C THR A 32 9.41 6.00 -8.79
N PRO A 33 8.54 5.40 -7.95
CA PRO A 33 8.80 5.30 -6.50
C PRO A 33 9.94 4.32 -6.16
N ILE A 34 10.58 3.70 -7.16
CA ILE A 34 11.62 2.69 -6.96
C ILE A 34 12.96 3.38 -6.74
N VAL A 35 13.51 3.26 -5.53
CA VAL A 35 14.83 3.80 -5.18
C VAL A 35 15.89 2.71 -5.32
N LEU A 36 16.90 2.96 -6.15
CA LEU A 36 18.09 2.12 -6.24
C LEU A 36 19.12 2.52 -5.18
N PRO A 37 19.83 1.56 -4.57
CA PRO A 37 20.98 1.85 -3.70
C PRO A 37 22.01 2.74 -4.40
N ALA A 38 22.67 3.60 -3.62
CA ALA A 38 23.75 4.43 -4.13
C ALA A 38 24.88 3.54 -4.66
N THR A 39 25.44 3.92 -5.81
CA THR A 39 26.68 3.32 -6.29
C THR A 39 27.74 3.55 -5.22
N PRO A 40 28.47 2.54 -4.73
CA PRO A 40 29.56 2.81 -3.83
C PRO A 40 30.55 3.67 -4.60
N ALA A 41 30.76 4.90 -4.15
CA ALA A 41 31.78 5.75 -4.71
C ALA A 41 33.09 4.97 -4.58
N ALA A 42 33.87 4.88 -5.67
CA ALA A 42 35.28 4.55 -5.54
C ALA A 42 35.87 5.58 -4.59
N SER A 43 36.00 5.22 -3.32
CA SER A 43 36.47 6.11 -2.27
C SER A 43 37.89 6.49 -2.61
N ALA A 44 38.04 7.72 -3.09
CA ALA A 44 39.30 8.43 -3.14
C ALA A 44 39.74 8.73 -1.70
N THR A 45 40.33 7.73 -1.03
CA THR A 45 41.16 7.92 0.15
C THR A 45 42.23 6.82 0.19
N PRO A 46 43.51 7.13 -0.11
CA PRO A 46 44.57 6.13 -0.05
C PRO A 46 45.02 5.98 1.40
N ALA A 47 44.53 4.97 2.11
CA ALA A 47 45.00 4.70 3.48
C ALA A 47 44.92 3.23 3.91
N VAL A 48 45.09 2.26 3.01
CA VAL A 48 45.43 0.85 3.35
C VAL A 48 46.19 0.27 2.14
N PRO A 49 47.29 -0.49 2.30
CA PRO A 49 48.06 -1.02 1.17
C PRO A 49 47.18 -1.86 0.24
N ALA A 50 47.33 -1.60 -1.06
CA ALA A 50 46.51 -2.12 -2.14
C ALA A 50 46.41 -3.65 -2.14
N VAL A 51 45.28 -4.16 -1.66
CA VAL A 51 44.79 -5.50 -2.00
C VAL A 51 44.57 -5.52 -3.52
N PRO A 52 45.03 -6.54 -4.26
CA PRO A 52 44.93 -6.56 -5.72
C PRO A 52 43.50 -6.25 -6.17
N ALA A 53 43.38 -5.22 -7.01
CA ALA A 53 42.13 -4.60 -7.43
C ALA A 53 41.15 -5.63 -8.00
N GLY A 54 40.20 -6.07 -7.18
CA GLY A 54 39.04 -6.82 -7.62
C GLY A 54 37.98 -5.89 -8.18
N ILE A 55 37.07 -6.46 -8.97
CA ILE A 55 35.92 -5.74 -9.51
C ILE A 55 35.02 -5.30 -8.35
N PRO A 56 34.66 -4.01 -8.24
CA PRO A 56 33.76 -3.55 -7.20
C PRO A 56 32.36 -4.12 -7.44
N ALA A 57 31.79 -4.74 -6.42
CA ALA A 57 30.44 -5.29 -6.48
C ALA A 57 29.62 -4.98 -5.23
N LEU A 58 28.30 -4.95 -5.42
CA LEU A 58 27.33 -4.95 -4.34
C LEU A 58 26.80 -6.37 -4.19
N VAL A 59 26.77 -6.89 -2.96
CA VAL A 59 26.43 -8.29 -2.69
C VAL A 59 25.19 -8.38 -1.80
N SER A 60 24.49 -9.51 -1.89
CA SER A 60 23.36 -9.76 -0.98
C SER A 60 23.84 -10.02 0.47
N PRO A 61 22.94 -9.90 1.48
CA PRO A 61 23.31 -10.06 2.88
C PRO A 61 23.96 -11.41 3.20
N GLU A 62 23.56 -12.47 2.50
CA GLU A 62 24.11 -13.83 2.66
C GLU A 62 25.57 -13.97 2.22
N LEU A 63 26.04 -13.05 1.38
CA LEU A 63 27.42 -12.99 0.88
C LEU A 63 28.24 -11.92 1.61
N CYS A 64 27.64 -11.21 2.56
CA CYS A 64 28.32 -10.22 3.39
C CYS A 64 29.46 -10.86 4.21
N GLY A 65 30.49 -10.07 4.51
CA GLY A 65 31.62 -10.49 5.36
C GLY A 65 32.69 -11.34 4.66
N ARG A 66 32.50 -11.74 3.40
CA ARG A 66 33.49 -12.52 2.63
C ARG A 66 34.65 -11.70 2.05
N GLY A 67 34.57 -10.37 2.12
CA GLY A 67 35.60 -9.46 1.64
C GLY A 67 35.80 -9.59 0.12
N THR A 68 36.97 -10.08 -0.29
CA THR A 68 37.30 -10.32 -1.70
C THR A 68 37.26 -11.81 -2.00
N PHE A 69 36.44 -12.22 -2.97
CA PHE A 69 36.26 -13.61 -3.35
C PHE A 69 36.18 -13.77 -4.88
N GLU A 70 36.41 -14.98 -5.36
CA GLU A 70 36.30 -15.28 -6.79
C GLU A 70 34.92 -15.81 -7.16
N ILE A 71 34.47 -15.51 -8.36
CA ILE A 71 33.30 -16.14 -8.97
C ILE A 71 33.68 -16.82 -10.28
N GLY A 72 33.05 -17.96 -10.57
CA GLY A 72 33.11 -18.62 -11.85
C GLY A 72 31.92 -18.21 -12.70
N TRP A 73 32.16 -17.39 -13.71
CA TRP A 73 31.14 -16.99 -14.68
C TRP A 73 31.43 -17.55 -16.08
N ARG A 74 32.30 -16.88 -16.83
CA ARG A 74 32.96 -17.39 -18.05
C ARG A 74 34.44 -17.60 -17.82
N SER A 75 35.04 -16.64 -17.14
CA SER A 75 36.35 -16.72 -16.50
C SER A 75 36.17 -16.61 -14.99
N ARG A 76 37.24 -16.93 -14.25
CA ARG A 76 37.34 -16.59 -12.84
C ARG A 76 37.48 -15.07 -12.71
N LEU A 77 36.54 -14.43 -12.02
CA LEU A 77 36.58 -12.99 -11.75
C LEU A 77 36.75 -12.78 -10.26
N ARG A 78 37.68 -11.91 -9.88
CA ARG A 78 37.90 -11.52 -8.48
C ARG A 78 37.00 -10.34 -8.16
N ILE A 79 36.09 -10.53 -7.21
CA ILE A 79 35.11 -9.53 -6.79
C ILE A 79 35.50 -9.00 -5.42
N THR A 80 35.47 -7.68 -5.28
CA THR A 80 35.64 -6.98 -4.01
C THR A 80 34.31 -6.40 -3.57
N THR A 81 33.84 -6.86 -2.41
CA THR A 81 32.59 -6.37 -1.81
C THR A 81 32.75 -4.92 -1.39
N GLN A 82 31.99 -4.00 -1.99
CA GLN A 82 31.98 -2.59 -1.61
C GLN A 82 30.74 -2.18 -0.81
N GLY A 83 29.67 -2.96 -0.85
CA GLY A 83 28.46 -2.69 -0.11
C GLY A 83 27.50 -3.87 -0.15
N VAL A 84 26.50 -3.81 0.72
CA VAL A 84 25.46 -4.84 0.84
C VAL A 84 24.14 -4.26 0.37
N ILE A 85 23.45 -4.98 -0.51
CA ILE A 85 22.10 -4.66 -0.95
C ILE A 85 21.19 -5.79 -0.51
N ALA A 86 20.19 -5.49 0.31
CA ALA A 86 19.21 -6.48 0.74
C ALA A 86 18.27 -6.89 -0.40
N THR A 87 17.85 -5.93 -1.22
CA THR A 87 16.85 -6.15 -2.27
C THR A 87 17.19 -5.32 -3.50
N LEU A 88 17.07 -5.93 -4.67
CA LEU A 88 17.17 -5.32 -5.97
C LEU A 88 15.78 -5.37 -6.66
N PRO A 89 15.01 -4.27 -6.60
CA PRO A 89 13.65 -4.24 -7.12
C PRO A 89 13.56 -4.72 -8.57
N GLY A 90 12.61 -5.64 -8.82
CA GLY A 90 12.37 -6.23 -10.14
C GLY A 90 13.30 -7.38 -10.54
N PHE A 91 14.29 -7.74 -9.71
CA PHE A 91 15.21 -8.85 -10.00
C PHE A 91 15.37 -9.80 -8.83
N PHE A 92 15.85 -9.31 -7.68
CA PHE A 92 16.23 -10.15 -6.55
C PHE A 92 15.71 -9.57 -5.24
N THR A 93 14.77 -10.27 -4.61
CA THR A 93 14.24 -9.93 -3.29
C THR A 93 14.86 -10.78 -2.19
N GLU A 94 15.34 -11.98 -2.54
CA GLU A 94 15.93 -12.95 -1.62
C GLU A 94 17.09 -13.72 -2.29
N GLY A 95 17.89 -14.41 -1.47
CA GLY A 95 18.95 -15.30 -1.91
C GLY A 95 20.31 -14.66 -2.18
N LYS A 96 21.20 -15.43 -2.82
CA LYS A 96 22.58 -15.04 -3.11
C LYS A 96 22.67 -14.35 -4.44
N PHE A 97 22.89 -13.03 -4.43
CA PHE A 97 23.07 -12.26 -5.66
C PHE A 97 24.19 -11.23 -5.56
N ILE A 98 24.69 -10.83 -6.74
CA ILE A 98 25.84 -9.95 -6.91
C ILE A 98 25.53 -8.96 -8.04
N VAL A 99 25.67 -7.67 -7.77
CA VAL A 99 25.54 -6.59 -8.75
C VAL A 99 26.93 -6.08 -9.11
N VAL A 100 27.27 -6.13 -10.41
CA VAL A 100 28.55 -5.64 -10.94
C VAL A 100 28.32 -4.59 -12.03
N PRO A 101 29.31 -3.70 -12.26
CA PRO A 101 29.29 -2.81 -13.41
C PRO A 101 29.21 -3.58 -14.74
N PHE A 102 28.57 -2.99 -15.75
CA PHE A 102 28.33 -3.65 -17.05
C PHE A 102 29.60 -3.87 -17.87
N ASP A 103 30.62 -3.04 -17.67
CA ASP A 103 31.91 -3.04 -18.38
C ASP A 103 32.91 -4.11 -17.90
N VAL A 104 32.51 -4.90 -16.90
CA VAL A 104 33.35 -5.95 -16.30
C VAL A 104 33.59 -7.11 -17.26
N ASP A 105 32.63 -7.45 -18.12
CA ASP A 105 32.81 -8.44 -19.17
C ASP A 105 33.30 -7.74 -20.44
N ARG A 106 34.41 -8.23 -21.03
CA ARG A 106 34.95 -7.67 -22.29
C ARG A 106 34.06 -7.97 -23.49
N ARG A 107 33.12 -8.92 -23.37
CA ARG A 107 32.12 -9.27 -24.39
C ARG A 107 30.77 -9.50 -23.72
N PRO A 108 30.12 -8.42 -23.25
CA PRO A 108 28.87 -8.55 -22.53
C PRO A 108 27.80 -9.10 -23.47
N VAL A 109 27.04 -10.09 -22.99
CA VAL A 109 25.88 -10.61 -23.71
C VAL A 109 24.64 -9.98 -23.10
N VAL A 110 24.02 -9.06 -23.82
CA VAL A 110 22.76 -8.44 -23.37
C VAL A 110 21.65 -9.46 -23.50
N ASN A 111 21.13 -9.95 -22.37
CA ASN A 111 20.00 -10.88 -22.33
C ASN A 111 18.76 -10.28 -21.64
N THR A 112 18.88 -9.07 -21.09
CA THR A 112 17.73 -8.36 -20.51
C THR A 112 17.82 -6.88 -20.88
N LEU A 113 16.70 -6.34 -21.36
CA LEU A 113 16.55 -4.97 -21.78
C LEU A 113 15.38 -4.35 -21.00
N LEU A 114 15.63 -3.23 -20.32
CA LEU A 114 14.57 -2.44 -19.69
C LEU A 114 14.22 -1.30 -20.63
N ILE A 115 12.92 -1.12 -20.84
CA ILE A 115 12.37 -0.06 -21.66
C ILE A 115 11.42 0.75 -20.78
N SER A 116 11.55 2.07 -20.82
CA SER A 116 10.60 3.00 -20.22
C SER A 116 9.94 3.79 -21.34
N GLY A 117 8.61 3.89 -21.32
CA GLY A 117 7.82 4.56 -22.34
C GLY A 117 6.45 3.92 -22.57
N ASP A 118 5.62 4.57 -23.39
CA ASP A 118 4.30 4.06 -23.80
C ASP A 118 4.47 3.05 -24.95
N ALA A 119 4.95 1.86 -24.59
CA ALA A 119 5.16 0.77 -25.52
C ALA A 119 4.07 -0.29 -25.34
N GLN A 120 3.34 -0.59 -26.41
CA GLN A 120 2.35 -1.66 -26.39
C GLN A 120 3.04 -3.02 -26.33
N GLU A 121 2.75 -3.78 -25.27
CA GLU A 121 3.33 -5.12 -25.02
C GLU A 121 3.15 -6.05 -26.22
N ALA A 122 1.95 -6.08 -26.82
CA ALA A 122 1.66 -6.91 -27.99
C ALA A 122 2.43 -6.51 -29.25
N ALA A 123 2.85 -5.25 -29.38
CA ALA A 123 3.70 -4.80 -30.48
C ALA A 123 5.16 -5.22 -30.25
N LEU A 124 5.65 -5.09 -29.02
CA LEU A 124 6.99 -5.57 -28.63
C LEU A 124 7.12 -7.09 -28.75
N ALA A 125 6.11 -7.84 -28.30
CA ALA A 125 6.10 -9.30 -28.38
C ALA A 125 6.16 -9.79 -29.84
N ARG A 126 5.55 -9.07 -30.78
CA ARG A 126 5.66 -9.36 -32.22
C ARG A 126 7.01 -8.99 -32.80
N ALA A 127 7.61 -7.89 -32.33
CA ALA A 127 8.92 -7.44 -32.80
C ALA A 127 10.07 -8.35 -32.32
N VAL A 128 9.91 -8.98 -31.15
CA VAL A 128 10.95 -9.84 -30.55
C VAL A 128 10.38 -11.20 -30.15
N PRO A 129 10.07 -12.09 -31.11
CA PRO A 129 9.38 -13.36 -30.85
C PRO A 129 10.20 -14.36 -30.03
N GLN A 130 11.53 -14.19 -29.96
CA GLN A 130 12.42 -15.05 -29.19
C GLN A 130 12.72 -14.52 -27.77
N ALA A 131 12.20 -13.35 -27.40
CA ALA A 131 12.38 -12.77 -26.08
C ALA A 131 11.07 -12.81 -25.28
N ARG A 132 11.19 -12.98 -23.96
CA ARG A 132 10.08 -12.78 -23.03
C ARG A 132 9.88 -11.28 -22.85
N VAL A 133 8.68 -10.82 -23.18
CA VAL A 133 8.25 -9.44 -22.91
C VAL A 133 7.36 -9.48 -21.68
N GLU A 134 7.68 -8.65 -20.69
CA GLU A 134 6.86 -8.47 -19.51
C GLU A 134 6.60 -6.98 -19.32
N SER A 135 5.33 -6.63 -19.12
CA SER A 135 4.95 -5.27 -18.77
C SER A 135 4.60 -5.15 -17.29
N ARG A 136 4.83 -3.97 -16.70
CA ARG A 136 4.40 -3.68 -15.33
C ARG A 136 2.90 -3.88 -15.15
N ALA A 137 2.10 -3.44 -16.13
CA ALA A 137 0.65 -3.57 -16.11
C ALA A 137 0.21 -5.04 -16.18
N GLY A 138 0.87 -5.85 -17.01
CA GLY A 138 0.61 -7.28 -17.12
C GLY A 138 0.95 -8.05 -15.84
N VAL A 139 2.11 -7.76 -15.23
CA VAL A 139 2.49 -8.36 -13.93
C VAL A 139 1.52 -7.95 -12.83
N LEU A 140 1.14 -6.67 -12.76
CA LEU A 140 0.15 -6.20 -11.79
C LEU A 140 -1.21 -6.89 -11.99
N ALA A 141 -1.67 -7.02 -13.23
CA ALA A 141 -2.90 -7.71 -13.54
C ALA A 141 -2.83 -9.19 -13.14
N ALA A 142 -1.70 -9.87 -13.38
CA ALA A 142 -1.51 -11.26 -12.99
C ALA A 142 -1.59 -11.45 -11.46
N ILE A 143 -0.99 -10.53 -10.68
CA ILE A 143 -1.08 -10.56 -9.21
C ILE A 143 -2.51 -10.28 -8.74
N GLN A 144 -3.19 -9.29 -9.33
CA GLN A 144 -4.57 -8.93 -8.95
C GLN A 144 -5.60 -10.01 -9.29
N HIS A 145 -5.39 -10.73 -10.40
CA HIS A 145 -6.26 -11.82 -10.85
C HIS A 145 -5.85 -13.18 -10.29
N ASP A 146 -4.83 -13.25 -9.42
CA ASP A 146 -4.53 -14.46 -8.67
C ASP A 146 -5.76 -14.84 -7.82
N PRO A 147 -6.26 -16.09 -7.91
CA PRO A 147 -7.41 -16.55 -7.13
C PRO A 147 -7.30 -16.26 -5.64
N LEU A 148 -6.09 -16.35 -5.05
CA LEU A 148 -5.88 -16.09 -3.63
C LEU A 148 -6.07 -14.59 -3.32
N THR A 149 -5.38 -13.74 -4.07
CA THR A 149 -5.42 -12.27 -3.90
C THR A 149 -6.81 -11.70 -4.18
N SER A 150 -7.47 -12.18 -5.24
CA SER A 150 -8.84 -11.77 -5.58
C SER A 150 -9.84 -12.21 -4.50
N THR A 151 -9.70 -13.41 -3.95
CA THR A 151 -10.62 -13.92 -2.91
C THR A 151 -10.48 -13.13 -1.60
N VAL A 152 -9.25 -12.83 -1.18
CA VAL A 152 -9.00 -12.03 0.02
C VAL A 152 -9.52 -10.61 -0.16
N SER A 153 -9.22 -9.96 -1.30
CA SER A 153 -9.70 -8.61 -1.59
C SER A 153 -11.23 -8.54 -1.63
N GLY A 154 -11.88 -9.54 -2.25
CA GLY A 154 -13.33 -9.66 -2.28
C GLY A 154 -13.93 -9.88 -0.89
N THR A 155 -13.33 -10.75 -0.08
CA THR A 155 -13.79 -11.03 1.30
C THR A 155 -13.67 -9.78 2.17
N LEU A 156 -12.54 -9.06 2.10
CA LEU A 156 -12.36 -7.81 2.81
C LEU A 156 -13.42 -6.79 2.41
N LEU A 157 -13.71 -6.65 1.11
CA LEU A 157 -14.77 -5.76 0.64
C LEU A 157 -16.13 -6.14 1.21
N VAL A 158 -16.50 -7.43 1.16
CA VAL A 158 -17.78 -7.92 1.71
C VAL A 158 -17.87 -7.65 3.20
N VAL A 159 -16.81 -7.93 3.97
CA VAL A 159 -16.76 -7.66 5.41
C VAL A 159 -16.87 -6.17 5.69
N THR A 160 -16.18 -5.32 4.93
CA THR A 160 -16.28 -3.85 5.05
C THR A 160 -17.69 -3.36 4.79
N VAL A 161 -18.37 -3.86 3.75
CA VAL A 161 -19.77 -3.50 3.46
C VAL A 161 -20.69 -3.98 4.58
N ALA A 162 -20.51 -5.21 5.07
CA ALA A 162 -21.30 -5.75 6.17
C ALA A 162 -21.12 -4.96 7.47
N LEU A 163 -19.88 -4.62 7.83
CA LEU A 163 -19.56 -3.78 8.99
C LEU A 163 -20.12 -2.36 8.84
N THR A 164 -20.10 -1.79 7.64
CA THR A 164 -20.73 -0.50 7.35
C THR A 164 -22.23 -0.58 7.58
N GLY A 165 -22.90 -1.63 7.08
CA GLY A 165 -24.32 -1.88 7.34
C GLY A 165 -24.63 -2.04 8.84
N TYR A 166 -23.80 -2.80 9.56
CA TYR A 166 -23.92 -2.96 11.01
C TYR A 166 -23.79 -1.62 11.75
N ALA A 167 -22.79 -0.81 11.40
CA ALA A 167 -22.59 0.51 12.00
C ALA A 167 -23.79 1.44 11.75
N LEU A 168 -24.36 1.43 10.54
CA LEU A 168 -25.56 2.21 10.22
C LEU A 168 -26.77 1.78 11.06
N ILE A 169 -26.97 0.46 11.22
CA ILE A 169 -28.04 -0.07 12.07
C ILE A 169 -27.85 0.37 13.53
N ALA A 170 -26.62 0.28 14.04
CA ALA A 170 -26.29 0.72 15.40
C ALA A 170 -26.61 2.21 15.61
N VAL A 171 -26.20 3.08 14.66
CA VAL A 171 -26.52 4.51 14.69
C VAL A 171 -28.03 4.75 14.72
N VAL A 172 -28.80 4.04 13.89
CA VAL A 172 -30.27 4.16 13.86
C VAL A 172 -30.87 3.78 15.22
N ILE A 173 -30.42 2.67 15.83
CA ILE A 173 -30.90 2.23 17.15
C ILE A 173 -30.58 3.30 18.22
N THR A 174 -29.36 3.83 18.24
CA THR A 174 -28.97 4.89 19.18
C THR A 174 -29.81 6.15 19.01
N LEU A 175 -30.11 6.55 17.77
CA LEU A 175 -30.97 7.69 17.48
C LEU A 175 -32.41 7.46 17.93
N VAL A 176 -32.96 6.27 17.72
CA VAL A 176 -34.31 5.88 18.15
C VAL A 176 -34.41 5.92 19.68
N ILE A 177 -33.41 5.37 20.39
CA ILE A 177 -33.39 5.35 21.86
C ILE A 177 -33.33 6.79 22.42
N GLY A 178 -32.44 7.64 21.88
CA GLY A 178 -32.30 9.02 22.33
C GLY A 178 -33.43 9.97 21.90
N ALA A 179 -34.34 9.54 21.02
CA ALA A 179 -35.42 10.38 20.52
C ALA A 179 -36.46 10.74 21.60
N ALA A 180 -36.74 9.81 22.53
CA ALA A 180 -37.74 10.03 23.58
C ALA A 180 -37.31 11.12 24.58
N ASP A 181 -36.05 11.09 25.01
CA ASP A 181 -35.49 12.09 25.93
C ASP A 181 -35.41 13.48 25.27
N ARG A 182 -35.01 13.54 23.99
CA ARG A 182 -35.01 14.79 23.21
C ARG A 182 -36.41 15.36 23.01
N ALA A 183 -37.42 14.52 22.79
CA ALA A 183 -38.80 14.96 22.66
C ALA A 183 -39.32 15.65 23.94
N ARG A 184 -38.96 15.14 25.13
CA ARG A 184 -39.32 15.77 26.42
C ARG A 184 -38.58 17.09 26.65
N ALA A 185 -37.28 17.14 26.36
CA ALA A 185 -36.51 18.38 26.50
C ALA A 185 -37.05 19.48 25.56
N LEU A 186 -37.37 19.13 24.32
CA LEU A 186 -37.94 20.05 23.35
C LEU A 186 -39.36 20.51 23.71
N SER A 187 -40.19 19.68 24.34
CA SER A 187 -41.52 20.11 24.78
C SER A 187 -41.44 21.19 25.86
N PHE A 188 -40.51 21.07 26.82
CA PHE A 188 -40.28 22.09 27.85
C PHE A 188 -39.74 23.41 27.27
N LEU A 189 -38.83 23.31 26.30
CA LEU A 189 -38.30 24.49 25.60
C LEU A 189 -39.34 25.17 24.71
N ARG A 190 -40.25 24.41 24.09
CA ARG A 190 -41.35 24.94 23.28
C ARG A 190 -42.34 25.72 24.14
N THR A 191 -42.61 25.25 25.36
CA THR A 191 -43.44 25.99 26.33
C THR A 191 -42.81 27.32 26.79
N LEU A 192 -41.49 27.50 26.61
CA LEU A 192 -40.75 28.72 26.92
C LEU A 192 -40.60 29.66 25.72
N GLY A 193 -41.27 29.39 24.58
CA GLY A 193 -41.34 30.32 23.44
C GLY A 193 -40.29 30.11 22.34
N LEU A 194 -39.59 28.96 22.33
CA LEU A 194 -38.60 28.66 21.29
C LEU A 194 -39.22 28.39 19.92
N SER A 195 -38.65 29.00 18.87
CA SER A 195 -39.05 28.75 17.49
C SER A 195 -38.57 27.38 16.99
N ASP A 196 -39.33 26.76 16.08
CA ASP A 196 -39.03 25.42 15.53
C ASP A 196 -37.64 25.36 14.85
N ARG A 197 -37.13 26.49 14.34
CA ARG A 197 -35.78 26.60 13.74
C ARG A 197 -34.64 26.58 14.75
N GLN A 198 -34.87 27.11 15.96
CA GLN A 198 -33.86 27.08 17.04
C GLN A 198 -33.77 25.70 17.69
N ALA A 199 -34.89 24.98 17.81
CA ALA A 199 -34.92 23.59 18.26
C ALA A 199 -34.11 22.66 17.32
N GLU A 200 -34.22 22.88 16.01
CA GLU A 200 -33.51 22.08 15.00
C GLU A 200 -32.00 22.35 14.99
N ARG A 201 -31.58 23.63 15.09
CA ARG A 201 -30.16 24.00 15.25
C ARG A 201 -29.57 23.43 16.54
N LEU A 202 -30.33 23.41 17.62
CA LEU A 202 -29.88 22.87 18.91
C LEU A 202 -29.61 21.36 18.83
N THR A 203 -30.48 20.61 18.14
CA THR A 203 -30.28 19.16 17.94
C THR A 203 -29.02 18.88 17.11
N VAL A 204 -28.76 19.66 16.06
CA VAL A 204 -27.54 19.52 15.27
C VAL A 204 -26.31 19.84 16.12
N LEU A 205 -26.35 20.91 16.92
CA LEU A 205 -25.23 21.32 17.76
C LEU A 205 -24.94 20.31 18.89
N GLU A 206 -25.94 19.54 19.32
CA GLU A 206 -25.78 18.48 20.32
C GLU A 206 -25.12 17.22 19.72
N ILE A 207 -25.50 16.84 18.50
CA ILE A 207 -25.04 15.61 17.85
C ILE A 207 -23.68 15.80 17.17
N LEU A 208 -23.39 17.01 16.68
CA LEU A 208 -22.18 17.31 15.91
C LEU A 208 -20.87 16.99 16.67
N PRO A 209 -20.67 17.36 17.96
CA PRO A 209 -19.44 17.04 18.69
C PRO A 209 -19.26 15.53 18.85
N MET A 210 -20.34 14.81 19.11
CA MET A 210 -20.30 13.36 19.26
C MET A 210 -19.89 12.69 17.94
N ILE A 211 -20.50 13.08 16.82
CA ILE A 211 -20.13 12.56 15.49
C ILE A 211 -18.67 12.88 15.18
N LEU A 212 -18.23 14.13 15.40
CA LEU A 212 -16.84 14.53 15.15
C LEU A 212 -15.86 13.67 15.95
N VAL A 213 -16.08 13.49 17.26
CA VAL A 213 -15.21 12.69 18.12
C VAL A 213 -15.21 11.23 17.67
N THR A 214 -16.37 10.64 17.38
CA THR A 214 -16.47 9.24 16.93
C THR A 214 -15.81 9.04 15.57
N THR A 215 -16.00 9.96 14.62
CA THR A 215 -15.37 9.90 13.29
C THR A 215 -13.85 10.02 13.39
N LEU A 216 -13.34 10.95 14.19
CA LEU A 216 -11.90 11.11 14.40
C LEU A 216 -11.29 9.91 15.10
N ALA A 217 -11.95 9.38 16.14
CA ALA A 217 -11.51 8.17 16.84
C ALA A 217 -11.52 6.95 15.91
N GLY A 218 -12.59 6.76 15.13
CA GLY A 218 -12.70 5.68 14.16
C GLY A 218 -11.65 5.77 13.06
N LEU A 219 -11.38 6.97 12.54
CA LEU A 219 -10.33 7.21 11.56
C LEU A 219 -8.95 6.93 12.16
N ALA A 220 -8.66 7.42 13.36
CA ALA A 220 -7.39 7.18 14.05
C ALA A 220 -7.15 5.68 14.29
N LEU A 221 -8.19 4.94 14.72
CA LEU A 221 -8.13 3.50 14.86
C LEU A 221 -7.91 2.83 13.50
N GLY A 222 -8.69 3.19 12.48
CA GLY A 222 -8.57 2.62 11.13
C GLY A 222 -7.20 2.83 10.49
N LEU A 223 -6.55 3.97 10.74
CA LEU A 223 -5.18 4.24 10.28
C LEU A 223 -4.12 3.56 11.16
N GLY A 224 -4.38 3.40 12.45
CA GLY A 224 -3.47 2.76 13.39
C GLY A 224 -3.42 1.23 13.28
N LEU A 225 -4.54 0.60 12.92
CA LEU A 225 -4.66 -0.87 12.80
C LEU A 225 -3.64 -1.47 11.82
N PRO A 226 -3.47 -0.96 10.58
CA PRO A 226 -2.45 -1.45 9.66
C PRO A 226 -1.03 -1.28 10.19
N ALA A 227 -0.72 -0.17 10.87
CA ALA A 227 0.60 0.05 11.46
C ALA A 227 0.89 -0.91 12.64
N ALA A 228 -0.14 -1.26 13.41
CA ALA A 228 -0.01 -2.19 14.54
C ALA A 228 0.03 -3.66 14.10
N LEU A 229 -0.78 -4.04 13.11
CA LEU A 229 -0.87 -5.42 12.60
C LEU A 229 0.14 -5.73 11.51
N GLY A 230 0.57 -4.73 10.73
CA GLY A 230 1.46 -4.88 9.59
C GLY A 230 2.73 -5.70 9.88
N PRO A 231 3.49 -5.42 10.96
CA PRO A 231 4.69 -6.18 11.30
C PRO A 231 4.44 -7.65 11.63
N GLY A 232 3.21 -8.00 12.03
CA GLY A 232 2.83 -9.38 12.39
C GLY A 232 2.13 -10.15 11.28
N VAL A 233 1.78 -9.49 10.17
CA VAL A 233 1.02 -10.10 9.06
C VAL A 233 1.88 -10.10 7.81
N ASP A 234 2.31 -11.28 7.40
CA ASP A 234 3.02 -11.46 6.14
C ASP A 234 2.05 -11.39 4.96
N LEU A 235 2.11 -10.27 4.22
CA LEU A 235 1.29 -10.03 3.03
C LEU A 235 1.98 -10.51 1.74
N SER A 236 3.24 -10.98 1.82
CA SER A 236 4.00 -11.41 0.64
C SER A 236 3.30 -12.55 -0.11
N ALA A 237 2.64 -13.45 0.62
CA ALA A 237 1.84 -14.54 0.07
C ALA A 237 0.70 -14.06 -0.86
N TYR A 238 0.18 -12.85 -0.63
CA TYR A 238 -0.89 -12.25 -1.45
C TYR A 238 -0.37 -11.26 -2.49
N ALA A 239 0.93 -10.96 -2.48
CA ALA A 239 1.62 -10.08 -3.41
C ALA A 239 2.53 -10.83 -4.40
N GLY A 240 2.27 -12.13 -4.61
CA GLY A 240 3.08 -12.97 -5.51
C GLY A 240 4.45 -13.34 -4.95
N GLY A 241 4.59 -13.42 -3.62
CA GLY A 241 5.84 -13.73 -2.93
C GLY A 241 6.82 -12.55 -2.84
N LEU A 242 6.39 -11.36 -3.23
CA LEU A 242 7.20 -10.15 -3.11
C LEU A 242 7.10 -9.59 -1.68
N PRO A 243 8.22 -9.14 -1.08
CA PRO A 243 8.20 -8.49 0.22
C PRO A 243 7.34 -7.22 0.13
N VAL A 244 6.30 -7.16 0.95
CA VAL A 244 5.41 -6.01 1.06
C VAL A 244 5.89 -5.15 2.22
N GLY A 245 6.44 -3.98 1.92
CA GLY A 245 6.92 -3.01 2.90
C GLY A 245 6.70 -1.58 2.40
N ASP A 246 6.81 -0.61 3.30
CA ASP A 246 6.73 0.83 2.98
C ASP A 246 5.47 1.22 2.20
N TYR A 247 4.28 0.84 2.71
CA TYR A 247 3.02 1.27 2.13
C TYR A 247 2.82 2.77 2.38
N GLU A 248 2.70 3.56 1.31
CA GLU A 248 2.22 4.93 1.43
C GLU A 248 0.75 4.90 1.83
N LEU A 249 0.45 5.36 3.05
CA LEU A 249 -0.93 5.54 3.46
C LEU A 249 -1.57 6.59 2.55
N ASP A 250 -2.45 6.16 1.65
CA ASP A 250 -3.40 7.06 1.01
C ASP A 250 -4.38 7.56 2.07
N LEU A 251 -4.26 8.83 2.45
CA LEU A 251 -5.19 9.47 3.39
C LEU A 251 -6.52 9.82 2.73
N ILE A 252 -6.59 9.91 1.41
CA ILE A 252 -7.78 10.39 0.71
C ILE A 252 -8.93 9.41 0.88
N THR A 253 -8.70 8.14 0.57
CA THR A 253 -9.73 7.09 0.68
C THR A 253 -10.32 6.95 2.10
N PRO A 254 -9.53 6.78 3.18
CA PRO A 254 -10.06 6.63 4.53
C PRO A 254 -10.72 7.91 5.05
N THR A 255 -10.19 9.10 4.73
CA THR A 255 -10.83 10.36 5.13
C THR A 255 -12.15 10.60 4.40
N ALA A 256 -12.24 10.25 3.10
CA ALA A 256 -13.46 10.31 2.32
C ALA A 256 -14.54 9.35 2.87
N LEU A 257 -14.15 8.11 3.21
CA LEU A 257 -15.06 7.14 3.83
C LEU A 257 -15.55 7.60 5.21
N ALA A 258 -14.63 8.09 6.05
CA ALA A 258 -14.97 8.62 7.38
C ALA A 258 -15.92 9.83 7.28
N GLY A 259 -15.64 10.75 6.36
CA GLY A 259 -16.49 11.91 6.07
C GLY A 259 -17.86 11.50 5.52
N GLY A 260 -17.89 10.56 4.57
CA GLY A 260 -19.14 10.02 4.01
C GLY A 260 -20.02 9.37 5.07
N LEU A 261 -19.43 8.55 5.94
CA LEU A 261 -20.15 7.93 7.06
C LEU A 261 -20.68 8.96 8.05
N ALA A 262 -19.90 10.01 8.36
CA ALA A 262 -20.35 11.11 9.20
C ALA A 262 -21.56 11.84 8.58
N VAL A 263 -21.52 12.11 7.26
CA VAL A 263 -22.65 12.72 6.54
C VAL A 263 -23.89 11.83 6.61
N VAL A 264 -23.75 10.52 6.38
CA VAL A 264 -24.87 9.58 6.47
C VAL A 264 -25.45 9.53 7.88
N ALA A 265 -24.61 9.57 8.92
CA ALA A 265 -25.08 9.61 10.31
C ALA A 265 -25.87 10.89 10.62
N VAL A 266 -25.39 12.06 10.17
CA VAL A 266 -26.10 13.34 10.31
C VAL A 266 -27.43 13.31 9.56
N LEU A 267 -27.45 12.83 8.31
CA LEU A 267 -28.66 12.72 7.51
C LEU A 267 -29.66 11.73 8.13
N GLY A 268 -29.19 10.60 8.66
CA GLY A 268 -30.00 9.62 9.39
C GLY A 268 -30.67 10.22 10.63
N ALA A 269 -29.91 11.01 11.40
CA ALA A 269 -30.46 11.77 12.53
C ALA A 269 -31.55 12.74 12.07
N TYR A 270 -31.29 13.49 11.00
CA TYR A 270 -32.24 14.45 10.45
C TYR A 270 -33.54 13.78 9.96
N ALA A 271 -33.41 12.72 9.14
CA ALA A 271 -34.54 11.95 8.62
C ALA A 271 -35.40 11.37 9.75
N HIS A 272 -34.78 10.85 10.81
CA HIS A 272 -35.50 10.32 11.96
C HIS A 272 -36.35 11.40 12.64
N THR A 273 -35.79 12.60 12.88
CA THR A 273 -36.54 13.71 13.50
C THR A 273 -37.70 14.18 12.61
N ALA A 274 -37.53 14.21 11.28
CA ALA A 274 -38.56 14.62 10.34
C ALA A 274 -39.71 13.60 10.25
N ILE A 275 -39.40 12.30 10.24
CA ILE A 275 -40.38 11.21 10.18
C ILE A 275 -41.19 11.12 11.49
N SER A 276 -40.54 11.26 12.65
CA SER A 276 -41.22 11.26 13.94
C SER A 276 -42.22 12.41 14.09
N ARG A 277 -41.90 13.60 13.57
CA ARG A 277 -42.85 14.74 13.55
C ARG A 277 -44.11 14.45 12.72
N ARG A 278 -43.97 13.74 11.58
CA ARG A 278 -45.13 13.40 10.73
C ARG A 278 -46.05 12.38 11.40
N ARG A 279 -45.50 11.42 12.16
CA ARG A 279 -46.30 10.41 12.88
C ARG A 279 -47.08 11.00 14.06
N SER A 280 -46.53 11.99 14.78
CA SER A 280 -47.25 12.61 15.90
C SER A 280 -48.44 13.45 15.46
N LEU A 281 -48.35 14.13 14.30
CA LEU A 281 -49.47 14.92 13.75
C LEU A 281 -50.67 14.04 13.35
N GLY A 282 -50.43 12.86 12.80
CA GLY A 282 -51.50 11.91 12.47
C GLY A 282 -52.16 11.26 13.70
N ALA A 283 -51.42 11.09 14.79
CA ALA A 283 -51.96 10.58 16.05
C ALA A 283 -52.83 11.63 16.76
N VAL A 284 -52.47 12.92 16.68
CA VAL A 284 -53.24 14.02 17.29
C VAL A 284 -54.59 14.24 16.59
N LEU A 285 -54.69 14.01 15.27
CA LEU A 285 -55.98 14.09 14.55
C LEU A 285 -56.95 12.97 14.94
N ARG A 286 -56.45 11.79 15.32
CA ARG A 286 -57.29 10.62 15.65
C ARG A 286 -57.82 10.65 17.10
N VAL A 287 -57.27 11.50 17.95
CA VAL A 287 -57.75 11.71 19.33
C VAL A 287 -58.92 12.71 19.36
N GLY A 288 -59.08 13.56 18.34
CA GLY A 288 -60.20 14.50 18.22
C GLY A 288 -61.54 13.88 17.77
N ASP A 289 -61.52 12.66 17.22
CA ASP A 289 -62.74 11.94 16.78
C ASP A 289 -63.39 11.11 17.90
N LEU A 290 -62.85 11.14 19.13
CA LEU A 290 -63.33 10.36 20.27
C LEU A 290 -64.00 11.21 21.38
N THR A 291 -64.38 12.45 21.08
CA THR A 291 -65.20 13.32 21.94
C THR A 291 -66.39 13.85 21.19
#